data_AF-A0A7W7G4Y0-F1
#
_entry.id   AF-A0A7W7G4Y0-F1
#
_cell.length_a   1.000
_cell.length_b   1.000
_cell.length_c   1.000
_cell.angle_alpha   90.00
_cell.angle_beta   90.00
_cell.angle_gamma   90.00
#
_symmetry.space_group_name_H-M   'P 1'
#
loop_
_entity.id
_entity.type
_entity.pdbx_description
1 polymer ?
#
loop_
_entity_poly.entity_id
_entity_poly.type
_entity_poly.pdbx_seq_one_letter_code
_entity_poly.pdbx_strand_id
1 'polypeptide(L)'
;MSILKARRPRGDSTLYARATPSKVQLTETYTVEQDISKSKSLRQAGDGTGRIEITVPYDGREHFSRQAVADVQHVLGPQPATAGDQRATIGHLLISEHTRTSGLLPSMRSHGTTGAVPLTVPVSTADGTLELTGDRRACRITYDYQLANPALYPIELDVELDDPDSMSDAFGTVLDSVIQAREEPSKIIERLRQQASFDSELLLRITVRITLPIKYTTGPKPVVRHMSLAWPALTSVRSTELYMSKPGQNAGQPSITQVPVRYNPAKGRLEWQDVRVPEVARTGEQSRGTLRSVHEVLVLLKIGHPAELFQQPELRVEAEVEIPHYLLSGLDVRVFDATGRQARRPEAATKLNVHATIYPDDVFATRQFSPYQQFVFDDVIPEEQRITDILTVLSNAGFKAVKVQPPGSEPSPDSPAPSWLLMATRRHGPDELYLLVAVEGRRTRLAREQILTDSRVKIRGDKESGQLKISVLGTLPVNHQELTREMNALQLTLRERFRFQQTSRK
;
A
#
# COMPACT_ATOMS: atom_id res chain seq x y z
N MET A 1 70.17 52.86 7.20
CA MET A 1 69.58 51.51 7.41
C MET A 1 68.37 51.37 6.49
N SER A 2 68.45 50.52 5.46
CA SER A 2 67.29 50.19 4.61
C SER A 2 66.70 48.87 5.05
N ILE A 3 65.46 48.88 5.56
CA ILE A 3 64.75 47.66 5.92
C ILE A 3 64.11 47.08 4.66
N LEU A 4 64.64 45.95 4.21
CA LEU A 4 64.11 45.17 3.10
C LEU A 4 62.68 44.70 3.41
N LYS A 5 61.68 45.25 2.70
CA LYS A 5 60.35 44.65 2.62
C LYS A 5 60.46 43.31 1.89
N ALA A 6 60.40 42.22 2.64
CA ALA A 6 60.31 40.88 2.07
C ALA A 6 59.01 40.74 1.27
N ARG A 7 59.11 40.78 -0.07
CA ARG A 7 58.04 40.34 -0.97
C ARG A 7 57.81 38.85 -0.73
N ARG A 8 56.67 38.48 -0.13
CA ARG A 8 56.20 37.08 -0.20
C ARG A 8 55.97 36.71 -1.67
N PRO A 9 56.33 35.49 -2.10
CA PRO A 9 56.11 35.05 -3.47
C PRO A 9 54.60 34.96 -3.77
N ARG A 10 54.20 35.41 -4.97
CA ARG A 10 52.88 35.12 -5.54
C ARG A 10 52.87 33.64 -5.96
N GLY A 11 52.49 32.75 -5.06
CA GLY A 11 51.87 31.48 -5.46
C GLY A 11 50.43 31.72 -5.88
N ASP A 12 49.83 30.76 -6.60
CA ASP A 12 48.39 30.77 -6.93
C ASP A 12 47.56 30.81 -5.65
N SER A 13 47.18 32.03 -5.24
CA SER A 13 46.47 32.24 -3.99
C SER A 13 44.98 31.94 -4.19
N THR A 14 44.58 30.72 -3.89
CA THR A 14 43.17 30.33 -3.77
C THR A 14 42.45 31.38 -2.90
N LEU A 15 41.52 32.11 -3.49
CA LEU A 15 40.77 33.14 -2.77
C LEU A 15 39.76 32.44 -1.86
N TYR A 16 39.82 32.72 -0.56
CA TYR A 16 38.83 32.24 0.40
C TYR A 16 37.92 33.38 0.86
N ALA A 17 36.63 33.09 1.04
CA ALA A 17 35.66 34.05 1.56
C ALA A 17 34.73 33.39 2.58
N ARG A 18 34.45 34.08 3.70
CA ARG A 18 33.57 33.58 4.78
C ARG A 18 32.08 33.73 4.42
N ALA A 19 31.67 32.99 3.39
CA ALA A 19 30.29 32.82 2.97
C ALA A 19 29.78 31.41 3.30
N THR A 20 28.46 31.25 3.40
CA THR A 20 27.80 29.97 3.69
C THR A 20 26.66 29.70 2.70
N PRO A 21 26.45 28.44 2.28
CA PRO A 21 25.28 28.09 1.46
C PRO A 21 24.00 28.19 2.29
N SER A 22 22.92 28.72 1.69
CA SER A 22 21.59 28.71 2.29
C SER A 22 20.94 27.34 2.24
N LYS A 23 21.29 26.54 1.23
CA LYS A 23 20.74 25.21 0.97
C LYS A 23 21.80 24.28 0.41
N VAL A 24 21.84 23.06 0.94
CA VAL A 24 22.56 21.92 0.36
C VAL A 24 21.59 20.74 0.38
N GLN A 25 21.15 20.30 -0.80
CA GLN A 25 20.17 19.23 -0.98
C GLN A 25 20.77 18.08 -1.80
N LEU A 26 20.57 16.86 -1.33
CA LEU A 26 20.86 15.63 -2.04
C LEU A 26 19.54 14.95 -2.39
N THR A 27 19.41 14.50 -3.63
CA THR A 27 18.23 13.77 -4.08
C THR A 27 18.65 12.61 -4.97
N GLU A 28 18.28 11.41 -4.56
CA GLU A 28 18.43 10.18 -5.33
C GLU A 28 17.08 9.78 -5.90
N THR A 29 17.02 9.33 -7.15
CA THR A 29 15.80 8.91 -7.84
C THR A 29 16.03 7.53 -8.42
N TYR A 30 15.14 6.60 -8.07
CA TYR A 30 15.08 5.24 -8.63
C TYR A 30 13.72 5.03 -9.26
N THR A 31 13.69 4.51 -10.48
CA THR A 31 12.44 4.20 -11.18
C THR A 31 12.34 2.70 -11.39
N VAL A 32 11.15 2.14 -11.12
CA VAL A 32 10.83 0.73 -11.25
C VAL A 32 9.63 0.59 -12.19
N GLU A 33 9.72 -0.35 -13.13
CA GLU A 33 8.63 -0.78 -13.99
C GLU A 33 8.11 -2.13 -13.52
N GLN A 34 6.80 -2.29 -13.49
CA GLN A 34 6.15 -3.50 -12.98
C GLN A 34 4.98 -3.92 -13.88
N ASP A 35 4.93 -5.20 -14.23
CA ASP A 35 3.74 -5.79 -14.87
C ASP A 35 2.97 -6.59 -13.82
N ILE A 36 1.73 -6.20 -13.56
CA ILE A 36 0.83 -6.88 -12.63
C ILE A 36 -0.13 -7.74 -13.47
N SER A 37 0.27 -8.99 -13.62
CA SER A 37 -0.37 -10.06 -14.40
C SER A 37 -0.28 -11.37 -13.62
N LYS A 38 -0.76 -12.49 -14.20
CA LYS A 38 -0.54 -13.84 -13.65
C LYS A 38 0.94 -14.21 -13.48
N SER A 39 1.84 -13.52 -14.17
CA SER A 39 3.29 -13.66 -14.05
C SER A 39 3.91 -12.30 -13.73
N LYS A 40 3.73 -11.86 -12.48
CA LYS A 40 4.21 -10.56 -11.99
C LYS A 40 5.68 -10.35 -12.38
N SER A 41 5.95 -9.26 -13.08
CA SER A 41 7.28 -8.87 -13.58
C SER A 41 7.70 -7.58 -12.87
N LEU A 42 8.95 -7.49 -12.42
CA LEU A 42 9.50 -6.32 -11.73
C LEU A 42 10.91 -6.04 -12.24
N ARG A 43 11.12 -4.85 -12.82
CA ARG A 43 12.41 -4.44 -13.42
C ARG A 43 12.75 -2.99 -13.07
N GLN A 44 14.05 -2.67 -13.04
CA GLN A 44 14.46 -1.28 -12.89
C GLN A 44 14.37 -0.56 -14.25
N ALA A 45 13.77 0.63 -14.26
CA ALA A 45 13.72 1.47 -15.46
C ALA A 45 15.00 2.32 -15.57
N GLY A 46 16.05 1.68 -16.08
CA GLY A 46 17.38 2.29 -16.22
C GLY A 46 18.15 2.46 -14.91
N ASP A 47 19.32 3.09 -14.97
CA ASP A 47 20.15 3.36 -13.80
C ASP A 47 19.51 4.45 -12.91
N GLY A 48 19.71 4.33 -11.59
CA GLY A 48 19.29 5.38 -10.67
C GLY A 48 20.08 6.68 -10.89
N THR A 49 19.46 7.82 -10.64
CA THR A 49 20.08 9.15 -10.81
C THR A 49 20.17 9.90 -9.49
N GLY A 50 21.29 10.54 -9.22
CA GLY A 50 21.52 11.37 -8.06
C GLY A 50 21.86 12.81 -8.45
N ARG A 51 21.45 13.76 -7.61
CA ARG A 51 21.79 15.18 -7.73
C ARG A 51 22.17 15.76 -6.39
N ILE A 52 23.30 16.46 -6.32
CA ILE A 52 23.66 17.38 -5.24
C ILE A 52 23.41 18.80 -5.76
N GLU A 53 22.61 19.58 -5.03
CA GLU A 53 22.31 20.99 -5.33
C GLU A 53 22.70 21.88 -4.16
N ILE A 54 23.43 22.95 -4.47
CA ILE A 54 23.94 23.91 -3.48
C ILE A 54 23.59 25.32 -3.92
N THR A 55 22.98 26.09 -3.03
CA THR A 55 22.57 27.47 -3.29
C THR A 55 23.27 28.43 -2.33
N VAL A 56 23.88 29.48 -2.89
CA VAL A 56 24.59 30.55 -2.15
C VAL A 56 24.04 31.90 -2.62
N PRO A 57 23.11 32.53 -1.89
CA PRO A 57 22.57 33.84 -2.26
C PRO A 57 23.55 34.97 -1.93
N TYR A 58 23.59 35.99 -2.79
CA TYR A 58 24.42 37.18 -2.66
C TYR A 58 23.69 38.29 -1.90
N ASP A 59 23.36 37.98 -0.64
CA ASP A 59 22.46 38.75 0.22
C ASP A 59 23.12 39.94 0.96
N GLY A 60 24.45 39.97 1.03
CA GLY A 60 25.19 40.95 1.82
C GLY A 60 25.02 40.79 3.33
N ARG A 61 24.40 39.70 3.80
CA ARG A 61 23.93 39.52 5.19
C ARG A 61 24.39 38.19 5.79
N GLU A 62 23.64 37.11 5.61
CA GLU A 62 23.81 35.84 6.30
C GLU A 62 24.66 34.86 5.49
N HIS A 63 24.44 34.82 4.17
CA HIS A 63 25.05 33.84 3.28
C HIS A 63 26.30 34.37 2.60
N PHE A 64 26.20 35.47 1.85
CA PHE A 64 27.36 36.17 1.30
C PHE A 64 27.51 37.51 2.00
N SER A 65 27.90 37.45 3.27
CA SER A 65 27.99 38.61 4.16
C SER A 65 28.94 39.70 3.64
N ARG A 66 28.77 40.93 4.14
CA ARG A 66 29.77 42.01 3.96
C ARG A 66 31.19 41.59 4.39
N GLN A 67 31.31 40.65 5.32
CA GLN A 67 32.61 40.12 5.72
C GLN A 67 33.23 39.23 4.62
N ALA A 68 32.44 38.41 3.93
CA ALA A 68 32.89 37.65 2.76
C ALA A 68 33.33 38.58 1.62
N VAL A 69 32.63 39.70 1.42
CA VAL A 69 33.03 40.73 0.44
C VAL A 69 34.34 41.40 0.83
N ALA A 70 34.55 41.71 2.11
CA ALA A 70 35.82 42.25 2.59
C ALA A 70 36.97 41.24 2.42
N ASP A 71 36.73 39.94 2.59
CA ASP A 71 37.71 38.88 2.33
C ASP A 71 38.11 38.85 0.84
N VAL A 72 37.13 38.93 -0.07
CA VAL A 72 37.35 39.04 -1.52
C VAL A 72 38.14 40.30 -1.88
N GLN A 73 37.73 41.47 -1.38
CA GLN A 73 38.40 42.76 -1.64
C GLN A 73 39.84 42.78 -1.11
N HIS A 74 40.12 42.12 0.02
CA HIS A 74 41.47 42.04 0.59
C HIS A 74 42.44 41.28 -0.32
N VAL A 75 41.99 40.22 -1.00
CA VAL A 75 42.83 39.40 -1.89
C VAL A 75 42.97 40.04 -3.28
N LEU A 76 41.89 40.62 -3.83
CA LEU A 76 41.89 41.21 -5.17
C LEU A 76 42.49 42.63 -5.21
N GLY A 77 42.41 43.37 -4.10
CA GLY A 77 42.85 44.76 -4.03
C GLY A 77 41.96 45.73 -4.81
N PRO A 78 42.40 47.00 -4.97
CA PRO A 78 41.60 48.06 -5.60
C PRO A 78 41.68 48.08 -7.14
N GLN A 79 42.30 47.08 -7.78
CA GLN A 79 42.33 47.03 -9.25
C GLN A 79 40.99 46.49 -9.77
N PRO A 80 40.37 47.12 -10.78
CA PRO A 80 39.21 46.53 -11.45
C PRO A 80 39.62 45.18 -12.02
N ALA A 81 38.84 44.14 -11.73
CA ALA A 81 39.14 42.80 -12.19
C ALA A 81 39.24 42.79 -13.71
N THR A 82 40.42 42.43 -14.24
CA THR A 82 40.55 42.04 -15.65
C THR A 82 39.54 40.92 -15.92
N ALA A 83 38.87 40.99 -17.08
CA ALA A 83 37.69 40.19 -17.42
C ALA A 83 37.96 38.67 -17.40
N GLY A 84 37.88 38.08 -16.21
CA GLY A 84 38.09 36.67 -15.93
C GLY A 84 37.16 36.20 -14.82
N ASP A 85 36.75 34.94 -14.89
CA ASP A 85 35.84 34.28 -13.95
C ASP A 85 36.55 34.00 -12.62
N GLN A 86 36.76 35.04 -11.81
CA GLN A 86 37.36 34.89 -10.48
C GLN A 86 36.37 34.21 -9.54
N ARG A 87 36.84 33.18 -8.83
CA ARG A 87 36.02 32.37 -7.91
C ARG A 87 36.59 32.42 -6.49
N ALA A 88 35.69 32.45 -5.51
CA ALA A 88 36.00 32.33 -4.10
C ALA A 88 35.67 30.91 -3.61
N THR A 89 36.61 30.27 -2.91
CA THR A 89 36.34 29.07 -2.12
C THR A 89 35.67 29.47 -0.81
N ILE A 90 34.43 29.03 -0.61
CA ILE A 90 33.62 29.36 0.57
C ILE A 90 33.58 28.22 1.60
N GLY A 91 34.15 27.07 1.26
CA GLY A 91 34.08 25.86 2.07
C GLY A 91 34.47 24.61 1.30
N HIS A 92 34.17 23.45 1.87
CA HIS A 92 34.44 22.13 1.28
C HIS A 92 33.28 21.16 1.54
N LEU A 93 33.02 20.27 0.59
CA LEU A 93 32.17 19.08 0.75
C LEU A 93 33.04 17.87 1.05
N LEU A 94 32.87 17.26 2.22
CA LEU A 94 33.41 15.93 2.50
C LEU A 94 32.38 14.88 2.06
N ILE A 95 32.81 13.91 1.25
CA ILE A 95 31.96 12.90 0.64
C ILE A 95 32.45 11.51 1.04
N SER A 96 31.62 10.79 1.79
CA SER A 96 31.86 9.42 2.28
C SER A 96 30.79 8.45 1.76
N GLU A 97 31.09 7.15 1.76
CA GLU A 97 30.19 6.08 1.27
C GLU A 97 29.75 6.23 -0.19
N HIS A 98 30.58 6.87 -1.03
CA HIS A 98 30.33 7.13 -2.44
C HIS A 98 30.61 5.92 -3.37
N THR A 99 30.94 4.75 -2.83
CA THR A 99 31.29 3.53 -3.59
C THR A 99 30.18 3.03 -4.52
N ARG A 100 28.93 3.41 -4.23
CA ARG A 100 27.74 3.11 -5.04
C ARG A 100 27.31 4.26 -5.95
N THR A 101 28.18 5.26 -6.15
CA THR A 101 27.96 6.41 -7.04
C THR A 101 29.00 6.44 -8.15
N SER A 102 28.55 6.59 -9.39
CA SER A 102 29.38 6.72 -10.59
C SER A 102 29.30 8.13 -11.14
N GLY A 103 30.41 8.66 -11.68
CA GLY A 103 30.46 10.02 -12.23
C GLY A 103 30.53 11.16 -11.19
N LEU A 104 30.25 10.92 -9.91
CA LEU A 104 30.31 11.93 -8.84
C LEU A 104 31.72 12.53 -8.66
N LEU A 105 32.72 11.72 -8.30
CA LEU A 105 34.10 12.23 -8.17
C LEU A 105 34.67 12.80 -9.49
N PRO A 106 34.46 12.17 -10.67
CA PRO A 106 34.90 12.73 -11.95
C PRO A 106 34.24 14.06 -12.36
N SER A 107 33.02 14.38 -11.90
CA SER A 107 32.38 15.68 -12.15
C SER A 107 32.85 16.78 -11.17
N MET A 108 33.40 16.38 -10.03
CA MET A 108 33.89 17.25 -8.95
C MET A 108 35.41 17.55 -9.01
N ARG A 109 36.03 17.34 -10.17
CA ARG A 109 37.48 17.29 -10.48
C ARG A 109 38.47 18.03 -9.55
N SER A 110 39.54 17.29 -9.23
CA SER A 110 40.95 17.76 -9.13
C SER A 110 41.55 18.24 -7.79
N HIS A 111 41.11 17.77 -6.61
CA HIS A 111 41.90 17.95 -5.37
C HIS A 111 42.06 16.69 -4.51
N GLY A 112 42.93 15.78 -4.98
CA GLY A 112 43.55 14.75 -4.13
C GLY A 112 42.73 13.48 -3.87
N THR A 113 43.37 12.53 -3.19
CA THR A 113 42.82 11.21 -2.80
C THR A 113 41.89 11.26 -1.60
N THR A 114 41.79 12.41 -0.93
CA THR A 114 40.81 12.69 0.11
C THR A 114 39.54 13.22 -0.53
N GLY A 115 38.37 12.62 -0.26
CA GLY A 115 37.06 13.00 -0.83
C GLY A 115 36.51 14.34 -0.34
N ALA A 116 37.33 15.40 -0.32
CA ALA A 116 37.00 16.76 0.06
C ALA A 116 37.04 17.66 -1.19
N VAL A 117 35.88 18.19 -1.60
CA VAL A 117 35.73 18.99 -2.83
C VAL A 117 35.52 20.46 -2.45
N PRO A 118 36.31 21.42 -2.97
CA PRO A 118 36.12 22.83 -2.64
C PRO A 118 34.83 23.40 -3.24
N LEU A 119 34.08 24.12 -2.42
CA LEU A 119 32.90 24.88 -2.83
C LEU A 119 33.33 26.23 -3.38
N THR A 120 33.28 26.41 -4.69
CA THR A 120 33.71 27.66 -5.35
C THR A 120 32.53 28.41 -5.99
N VAL A 121 32.36 29.68 -5.62
CA VAL A 121 31.35 30.59 -6.19
C VAL A 121 32.02 31.71 -6.99
N PRO A 122 31.42 32.21 -8.08
CA PRO A 122 31.95 33.37 -8.79
C PRO A 122 31.89 34.61 -7.90
N VAL A 123 32.91 35.47 -7.99
CA VAL A 123 32.97 36.77 -7.29
C VAL A 123 33.36 37.93 -8.20
N SER A 124 33.75 37.65 -9.45
CA SER A 124 33.86 38.64 -10.52
C SER A 124 32.50 38.83 -11.19
N THR A 125 31.98 40.05 -11.18
CA THR A 125 30.85 40.48 -12.03
C THR A 125 31.20 41.83 -12.64
N ALA A 126 30.71 42.09 -13.86
CA ALA A 126 31.04 43.31 -14.61
C ALA A 126 30.66 44.60 -13.87
N ASP A 127 29.66 44.53 -12.99
CA ASP A 127 29.11 45.65 -12.20
C ASP A 127 29.76 45.80 -10.81
N GLY A 128 30.78 44.99 -10.50
CA GLY A 128 31.61 45.08 -9.29
C GLY A 128 30.97 44.50 -8.02
N THR A 129 31.67 44.64 -6.89
CA THR A 129 31.32 43.95 -5.62
C THR A 129 29.97 44.33 -5.00
N LEU A 130 29.28 45.33 -5.54
CA LEU A 130 27.92 45.70 -5.11
C LEU A 130 26.92 44.55 -5.37
N GLU A 131 27.07 43.82 -6.47
CA GLU A 131 26.17 42.70 -6.81
C GLU A 131 26.28 41.52 -5.83
N LEU A 132 27.43 41.38 -5.16
CA LEU A 132 27.66 40.36 -4.12
C LEU A 132 26.87 40.64 -2.83
N THR A 133 26.25 41.83 -2.72
CA THR A 133 25.48 42.28 -1.55
C THR A 133 24.06 42.75 -1.87
N GLY A 134 23.65 42.67 -3.14
CA GLY A 134 22.44 43.31 -3.63
C GLY A 134 21.14 42.54 -3.36
N ASP A 135 21.23 41.29 -2.88
CA ASP A 135 20.09 40.36 -2.73
C ASP A 135 19.29 40.16 -4.03
N ARG A 136 19.99 40.16 -5.17
CA ARG A 136 19.44 40.04 -6.53
C ARG A 136 19.90 38.80 -7.28
N ARG A 137 20.86 38.05 -6.74
CA ARG A 137 21.50 36.90 -7.39
C ARG A 137 21.76 35.79 -6.38
N ALA A 138 21.81 34.56 -6.85
CA ALA A 138 22.32 33.42 -6.11
C ALA A 138 23.17 32.55 -7.03
N CYS A 139 24.29 32.04 -6.51
CA CYS A 139 25.04 30.98 -7.17
C CYS A 139 24.35 29.64 -6.89
N ARG A 140 24.08 28.86 -7.94
CA ARG A 140 23.61 27.47 -7.84
C ARG A 140 24.69 26.56 -8.41
N ILE A 141 25.15 25.61 -7.60
CA ILE A 141 26.13 24.59 -7.99
C ILE A 141 25.39 23.25 -8.00
N THR A 142 25.52 22.49 -9.08
CA THR A 142 24.85 21.20 -9.28
C THR A 142 25.83 20.13 -9.69
N TYR A 143 25.80 18.98 -9.01
CA TYR A 143 26.55 17.79 -9.37
C TYR A 143 25.59 16.63 -9.59
N ASP A 144 25.48 16.19 -10.84
CA ASP A 144 24.69 15.02 -11.22
C ASP A 144 25.58 13.77 -11.23
N TYR A 145 25.04 12.66 -10.76
CA TYR A 145 25.74 11.38 -10.64
C TYR A 145 24.81 10.20 -10.93
N GLN A 146 25.40 9.07 -11.32
CA GLN A 146 24.69 7.81 -11.52
C GLN A 146 24.78 6.95 -10.26
N LEU A 147 23.76 6.13 -10.03
CA LEU A 147 23.64 5.25 -8.87
C LEU A 147 23.78 3.80 -9.32
N ALA A 148 24.63 3.03 -8.63
CA ALA A 148 24.66 1.59 -8.80
C ALA A 148 23.33 0.98 -8.35
N ASN A 149 22.79 0.06 -9.16
CA ASN A 149 21.51 -0.60 -8.92
C ASN A 149 21.45 -1.19 -7.49
N PRO A 150 20.33 -1.02 -6.77
CA PRO A 150 20.17 -1.62 -5.46
C PRO A 150 20.09 -3.14 -5.58
N ALA A 151 20.63 -3.84 -4.57
CA ALA A 151 20.62 -5.30 -4.54
C ALA A 151 19.21 -5.92 -4.43
N LEU A 152 18.19 -5.08 -4.19
CA LEU A 152 16.77 -5.39 -4.11
C LEU A 152 15.99 -4.20 -4.65
N TYR A 153 14.85 -4.44 -5.28
CA TYR A 153 13.90 -3.39 -5.61
C TYR A 153 13.37 -2.76 -4.32
N PRO A 154 13.51 -1.44 -4.13
CA PRO A 154 13.15 -0.78 -2.87
C PRO A 154 11.64 -0.57 -2.71
N ILE A 155 10.87 -0.76 -3.78
CA ILE A 155 9.42 -0.57 -3.83
C ILE A 155 8.78 -1.59 -4.80
N GLU A 156 7.58 -2.01 -4.45
CA GLU A 156 6.70 -2.92 -5.19
C GLU A 156 5.24 -2.44 -4.99
N LEU A 157 4.42 -2.55 -6.03
CA LEU A 157 2.96 -2.39 -5.92
C LEU A 157 2.31 -3.76 -6.04
N ASP A 158 1.49 -4.15 -5.06
CA ASP A 158 0.58 -5.27 -5.25
C ASP A 158 -0.83 -4.74 -5.57
N VAL A 159 -1.55 -5.41 -6.46
CA VAL A 159 -2.90 -5.01 -6.87
C VAL A 159 -3.78 -6.24 -7.03
N GLU A 160 -4.89 -6.24 -6.29
CA GLU A 160 -5.90 -7.30 -6.28
C GLU A 160 -7.30 -6.68 -6.51
N LEU A 161 -8.23 -7.49 -7.04
CA LEU A 161 -9.62 -7.11 -7.28
C LEU A 161 -10.54 -8.01 -6.47
N ASP A 162 -11.29 -7.38 -5.56
CA ASP A 162 -12.23 -8.03 -4.65
C ASP A 162 -13.66 -7.53 -4.92
N ASP A 163 -14.65 -8.36 -4.65
CA ASP A 163 -16.04 -7.90 -4.51
C ASP A 163 -16.27 -7.29 -3.13
N PRO A 164 -17.21 -6.32 -2.96
CA PRO A 164 -17.69 -5.88 -1.65
C PRO A 164 -18.13 -7.05 -0.76
N ASP A 165 -18.79 -8.04 -1.35
CA ASP A 165 -19.25 -9.26 -0.70
C ASP A 165 -18.07 -10.15 -0.24
N SER A 166 -16.99 -10.21 -1.04
CA SER A 166 -15.71 -10.84 -0.67
C SER A 166 -14.92 -10.01 0.36
N MET A 167 -15.13 -8.69 0.41
CA MET A 167 -14.62 -7.78 1.46
C MET A 167 -15.42 -7.84 2.75
N SER A 168 -16.32 -8.82 2.86
CA SER A 168 -16.39 -9.54 4.11
C SER A 168 -15.03 -10.23 4.35
N ASP A 169 -14.11 -9.49 4.99
CA ASP A 169 -13.04 -10.05 5.83
C ASP A 169 -13.60 -11.17 6.71
N ALA A 170 -14.92 -11.11 7.01
CA ALA A 170 -15.69 -12.25 7.44
C ALA A 170 -15.37 -13.55 6.69
N PHE A 171 -15.41 -13.74 5.37
CA PHE A 171 -15.16 -15.10 4.85
C PHE A 171 -13.76 -15.63 5.22
N GLY A 172 -12.68 -14.87 4.97
CA GLY A 172 -11.32 -15.29 5.33
C GLY A 172 -11.11 -15.43 6.84
N THR A 173 -11.48 -14.39 7.60
CA THR A 173 -11.33 -14.32 9.06
C THR A 173 -12.29 -15.25 9.81
N VAL A 174 -13.47 -15.55 9.27
CA VAL A 174 -14.41 -16.55 9.79
C VAL A 174 -13.93 -17.94 9.45
N LEU A 175 -13.44 -18.20 8.24
CA LEU A 175 -12.87 -19.50 7.93
C LEU A 175 -11.64 -19.76 8.84
N ASP A 176 -10.76 -18.77 8.99
CA ASP A 176 -9.64 -18.83 9.95
C ASP A 176 -10.10 -18.89 11.41
N SER A 177 -11.14 -18.14 11.83
CA SER A 177 -11.61 -18.18 13.22
C SER A 177 -12.40 -19.45 13.54
N VAL A 178 -13.00 -20.10 12.54
CA VAL A 178 -13.60 -21.44 12.63
C VAL A 178 -12.51 -22.51 12.69
N ILE A 179 -11.52 -22.46 11.79
CA ILE A 179 -10.39 -23.41 11.76
C ILE A 179 -9.52 -23.29 13.01
N GLN A 180 -9.29 -22.07 13.50
CA GLN A 180 -8.43 -21.77 14.65
C GLN A 180 -9.22 -21.58 15.97
N ALA A 181 -10.55 -21.81 15.96
CA ALA A 181 -11.47 -21.66 17.09
C ALA A 181 -11.37 -20.32 17.86
N ARG A 182 -11.21 -19.20 17.14
CA ARG A 182 -10.96 -17.85 17.70
C ARG A 182 -12.19 -16.98 17.89
N GLU A 183 -13.34 -17.33 17.31
CA GLU A 183 -14.57 -16.52 17.37
C GLU A 183 -15.80 -17.37 17.65
N GLU A 184 -16.82 -16.78 18.28
CA GLU A 184 -18.06 -17.48 18.63
C GLU A 184 -18.93 -17.75 17.38
N PRO A 185 -19.39 -18.99 17.14
CA PRO A 185 -20.24 -19.35 16.01
C PRO A 185 -21.54 -18.53 15.86
N SER A 186 -22.08 -17.98 16.95
CA SER A 186 -23.26 -17.10 16.93
C SER A 186 -23.03 -15.82 16.12
N LYS A 187 -21.89 -15.14 16.34
CA LYS A 187 -21.49 -13.93 15.60
C LYS A 187 -21.26 -14.21 14.12
N ILE A 188 -20.79 -15.41 13.81
CA ILE A 188 -20.59 -15.90 12.44
C ILE A 188 -21.95 -16.06 11.73
N ILE A 189 -22.93 -16.68 12.39
CA ILE A 189 -24.28 -16.84 11.86
C ILE A 189 -24.97 -15.47 11.66
N GLU A 190 -24.77 -14.51 12.58
CA GLU A 190 -25.28 -13.15 12.41
C GLU A 190 -24.68 -12.42 11.20
N ARG A 191 -23.37 -12.55 10.95
CA ARG A 191 -22.73 -11.99 9.73
C ARG A 191 -23.29 -12.63 8.46
N LEU A 192 -23.42 -13.96 8.43
CA LEU A 192 -24.06 -14.70 7.33
C LEU A 192 -25.52 -14.30 7.11
N ARG A 193 -26.22 -13.83 8.15
CA ARG A 193 -27.60 -13.34 8.06
C ARG A 193 -27.69 -11.91 7.48
N GLN A 194 -26.63 -11.12 7.54
CA GLN A 194 -26.58 -9.73 7.06
C GLN A 194 -26.16 -9.59 5.59
N GLN A 195 -25.50 -10.59 5.01
CA GLN A 195 -25.23 -10.65 3.56
C GLN A 195 -26.54 -10.89 2.78
N ALA A 196 -27.19 -9.81 2.35
CA ALA A 196 -28.49 -9.84 1.68
C ALA A 196 -28.56 -9.00 0.38
N SER A 197 -27.49 -8.33 -0.01
CA SER A 197 -27.35 -7.61 -1.28
C SER A 197 -26.09 -8.08 -2.00
N PHE A 198 -26.20 -8.22 -3.33
CA PHE A 198 -25.04 -8.22 -4.23
C PHE A 198 -24.84 -6.76 -4.61
N ASP A 199 -23.86 -6.10 -4.01
CA ASP A 199 -23.53 -4.72 -4.37
C ASP A 199 -22.74 -4.75 -5.68
N SER A 200 -23.23 -4.05 -6.72
CA SER A 200 -22.64 -4.06 -8.07
C SER A 200 -21.30 -3.32 -8.18
N GLU A 201 -20.65 -3.10 -7.05
CA GLU A 201 -19.45 -2.31 -6.87
C GLU A 201 -18.23 -3.25 -6.93
N LEU A 202 -17.04 -2.70 -7.12
CA LEU A 202 -15.79 -3.47 -7.14
C LEU A 202 -14.76 -2.78 -6.25
N LEU A 203 -13.90 -3.56 -5.59
CA LEU A 203 -12.83 -3.03 -4.75
C LEU A 203 -11.48 -3.36 -5.37
N LEU A 204 -10.75 -2.32 -5.75
CA LEU A 204 -9.38 -2.40 -6.20
C LEU A 204 -8.45 -2.14 -5.00
N ARG A 205 -7.83 -3.22 -4.53
CA ARG A 205 -6.94 -3.24 -3.38
C ARG A 205 -5.51 -3.06 -3.86
N ILE A 206 -4.91 -1.91 -3.58
CA ILE A 206 -3.54 -1.56 -3.95
C ILE A 206 -2.67 -1.50 -2.69
N THR A 207 -1.67 -2.37 -2.60
CA THR A 207 -0.69 -2.40 -1.51
C THR A 207 0.62 -1.77 -1.99
N VAL A 208 1.05 -0.67 -1.37
CA VAL A 208 2.37 -0.09 -1.63
C VAL A 208 3.35 -0.68 -0.63
N ARG A 209 4.25 -1.57 -1.09
CA ARG A 209 5.29 -2.21 -0.27
C ARG A 209 6.64 -1.57 -0.53
N ILE A 210 7.32 -1.13 0.54
CA ILE A 210 8.63 -0.47 0.49
C ILE A 210 9.60 -1.23 1.40
N THR A 211 10.70 -1.73 0.84
CA THR A 211 11.72 -2.50 1.57
C THR A 211 13.04 -1.74 1.59
N LEU A 212 13.47 -1.33 2.78
CA LEU A 212 14.65 -0.47 2.96
C LEU A 212 15.69 -1.10 3.90
N PRO A 213 16.99 -1.00 3.60
CA PRO A 213 18.04 -1.38 4.55
C PRO A 213 18.10 -0.36 5.72
N ILE A 214 18.15 -0.86 6.94
CA ILE A 214 18.24 -0.02 8.15
C ILE A 214 19.68 0.46 8.30
N LYS A 215 19.90 1.78 8.12
CA LYS A 215 21.22 2.43 8.22
C LYS A 215 21.40 3.33 9.45
N TYR A 216 20.30 3.71 10.10
CA TYR A 216 20.29 4.71 11.18
C TYR A 216 19.40 4.26 12.34
N THR A 217 19.61 4.85 13.52
CA THR A 217 18.83 4.60 14.74
C THR A 217 17.37 5.05 14.62
N THR A 218 17.11 6.09 13.81
CA THR A 218 15.77 6.50 13.43
C THR A 218 15.38 5.82 12.12
N GLY A 219 14.30 5.03 12.15
CA GLY A 219 13.79 4.35 10.94
C GLY A 219 13.34 5.36 9.87
N PRO A 220 13.46 5.02 8.57
CA PRO A 220 12.97 5.85 7.48
C PRO A 220 11.45 6.04 7.59
N LYS A 221 10.94 7.17 7.08
CA LYS A 221 9.50 7.51 7.13
C LYS A 221 8.96 7.78 5.72
N PRO A 222 8.80 6.74 4.88
CA PRO A 222 8.29 6.88 3.52
C PRO A 222 6.91 7.55 3.47
N VAL A 223 6.72 8.40 2.46
CA VAL A 223 5.46 9.06 2.13
C VAL A 223 5.21 8.92 0.63
N VAL A 224 4.08 8.35 0.23
CA VAL A 224 3.60 8.43 -1.16
C VAL A 224 3.15 9.86 -1.39
N ARG A 225 3.94 10.64 -2.13
CA ARG A 225 3.67 12.05 -2.43
C ARG A 225 2.54 12.18 -3.43
N HIS A 226 2.57 11.33 -4.44
CA HIS A 226 1.59 11.30 -5.50
C HIS A 226 1.37 9.86 -5.92
N MET A 227 0.10 9.49 -6.10
CA MET A 227 -0.28 8.23 -6.70
C MET A 227 -1.40 8.50 -7.70
N SER A 228 -1.30 7.91 -8.88
CA SER A 228 -2.31 8.04 -9.92
C SER A 228 -2.64 6.71 -10.58
N LEU A 229 -3.90 6.56 -10.97
CA LEU A 229 -4.45 5.40 -11.68
C LEU A 229 -5.13 5.90 -12.95
N ALA A 230 -4.73 5.38 -14.11
CA ALA A 230 -5.43 5.60 -15.38
C ALA A 230 -6.87 5.12 -15.28
N TRP A 231 -7.82 5.98 -15.66
CA TRP A 231 -9.22 5.76 -15.35
C TRP A 231 -10.13 6.09 -16.56
N PRO A 232 -10.90 5.09 -17.06
CA PRO A 232 -11.43 5.14 -18.41
C PRO A 232 -12.60 6.10 -18.64
N ALA A 233 -13.44 6.39 -17.64
CA ALA A 233 -14.50 7.37 -17.81
C ALA A 233 -14.88 8.16 -16.55
N LEU A 234 -15.45 9.34 -16.80
CA LEU A 234 -15.93 10.32 -15.82
C LEU A 234 -17.17 9.84 -15.02
N THR A 235 -17.93 8.92 -15.58
CA THR A 235 -19.19 8.38 -15.02
C THR A 235 -18.94 7.62 -13.72
N SER A 236 -17.98 6.68 -13.73
CA SER A 236 -17.62 5.91 -12.53
C SER A 236 -17.09 6.77 -11.37
N VAL A 237 -16.41 7.89 -11.66
CA VAL A 237 -15.76 8.76 -10.66
C VAL A 237 -16.72 9.24 -9.56
N ARG A 238 -17.99 9.49 -9.90
CA ARG A 238 -19.00 9.93 -8.91
C ARG A 238 -19.39 8.85 -7.90
N SER A 239 -19.10 7.60 -8.23
CA SER A 239 -19.30 6.40 -7.41
C SER A 239 -17.98 5.80 -6.91
N THR A 240 -16.89 6.58 -7.00
CA THR A 240 -15.56 6.14 -6.58
C THR A 240 -15.20 6.71 -5.22
N GLU A 241 -14.91 5.83 -4.26
CA GLU A 241 -14.49 6.20 -2.91
C GLU A 241 -13.13 5.57 -2.61
N LEU A 242 -12.22 6.32 -1.98
CA LEU A 242 -10.91 5.80 -1.60
C LEU A 242 -10.82 5.72 -0.08
N TYR A 243 -10.37 4.56 0.37
CA TYR A 243 -10.15 4.25 1.76
C TYR A 243 -8.68 3.84 1.94
N MET A 244 -8.09 4.19 3.08
CA MET A 244 -6.73 3.78 3.40
C MET A 244 -6.69 3.12 4.78
N SER A 245 -5.95 2.02 4.89
CA SER A 245 -5.63 1.46 6.19
C SER A 245 -4.62 2.38 6.90
N LYS A 246 -4.93 2.77 8.12
CA LYS A 246 -3.96 3.31 9.07
C LYS A 246 -3.61 2.23 10.08
N PRO A 247 -2.36 2.16 10.55
CA PRO A 247 -2.04 1.33 11.70
C PRO A 247 -2.90 1.79 12.88
N GLY A 248 -3.62 0.86 13.51
CA GLY A 248 -4.44 1.15 14.67
C GLY A 248 -3.58 1.68 15.83
N GLN A 249 -4.15 2.58 16.64
CA GLN A 249 -3.49 3.00 17.89
C GLN A 249 -3.40 1.85 18.91
N ASN A 250 -4.27 0.83 18.77
CA ASN A 250 -4.22 -0.42 19.51
C ASN A 250 -3.75 -1.54 18.57
N ALA A 251 -2.88 -2.42 19.08
CA ALA A 251 -2.37 -3.57 18.32
C ALA A 251 -3.52 -4.53 17.95
N GLY A 252 -3.84 -4.63 16.65
CA GLY A 252 -4.72 -5.66 16.12
C GLY A 252 -5.83 -5.22 15.15
N GLN A 253 -6.18 -3.93 15.06
CA GLN A 253 -7.20 -3.45 14.11
C GLN A 253 -6.72 -2.24 13.29
N PRO A 254 -6.61 -2.34 11.95
CA PRO A 254 -6.34 -1.19 11.11
C PRO A 254 -7.54 -0.23 11.12
N SER A 255 -7.27 1.06 11.30
CA SER A 255 -8.31 2.10 11.19
C SER A 255 -8.44 2.51 9.74
N ILE A 256 -9.53 2.12 9.09
CA ILE A 256 -9.84 2.55 7.72
C ILE A 256 -10.31 4.00 7.75
N THR A 257 -9.68 4.88 6.97
CA THR A 257 -10.12 6.28 6.80
C THR A 257 -10.40 6.58 5.33
N GLN A 258 -11.51 7.27 5.03
CA GLN A 258 -11.82 7.78 3.70
C GLN A 258 -10.88 8.95 3.33
N VAL A 259 -10.48 9.03 2.07
CA VAL A 259 -9.47 9.96 1.55
C VAL A 259 -9.99 10.61 0.27
N PRO A 260 -9.80 11.93 0.07
CA PRO A 260 -10.27 12.60 -1.13
C PRO A 260 -9.48 12.14 -2.37
N VAL A 261 -10.18 11.47 -3.30
CA VAL A 261 -9.69 11.27 -4.66
C VAL A 261 -9.95 12.51 -5.49
N ARG A 262 -9.02 12.86 -6.37
CA ARG A 262 -9.23 13.87 -7.41
C ARG A 262 -9.21 13.18 -8.76
N TYR A 263 -10.15 13.50 -9.63
CA TYR A 263 -10.06 13.10 -11.04
C TYR A 263 -9.45 14.22 -11.85
N ASN A 264 -8.42 13.89 -12.63
CA ASN A 264 -7.72 14.77 -13.54
C ASN A 264 -8.22 14.52 -14.98
N PRO A 265 -9.17 15.32 -15.50
CA PRO A 265 -9.78 15.08 -16.80
C PRO A 265 -8.81 15.28 -17.97
N ALA A 266 -7.77 16.10 -17.81
CA ALA A 266 -6.77 16.31 -18.86
C ALA A 266 -5.83 15.10 -19.06
N LYS A 267 -5.67 14.27 -18.02
CA LYS A 267 -4.87 13.03 -18.07
C LYS A 267 -5.69 11.74 -18.10
N GLY A 268 -6.99 11.81 -17.81
CA GLY A 268 -7.84 10.63 -17.62
C GLY A 268 -7.40 9.79 -16.42
N ARG A 269 -7.18 10.40 -15.25
CA ARG A 269 -6.60 9.73 -14.08
C ARG A 269 -7.32 10.06 -12.78
N LEU A 270 -7.41 9.08 -11.89
CA LEU A 270 -7.63 9.31 -10.46
C LEU A 270 -6.27 9.60 -9.80
N GLU A 271 -6.21 10.60 -8.92
CA GLU A 271 -5.00 11.08 -8.26
C GLU A 271 -5.25 11.28 -6.76
N TRP A 272 -4.31 10.83 -5.91
CA TRP A 272 -4.29 11.08 -4.45
C TRP A 272 -2.84 11.29 -3.96
N GLN A 273 -2.68 11.91 -2.79
CA GLN A 273 -1.43 12.54 -2.37
C GLN A 273 -1.17 12.43 -0.85
N ASP A 274 0.10 12.57 -0.46
CA ASP A 274 0.62 12.62 0.92
C ASP A 274 0.20 11.46 1.85
N VAL A 275 0.23 10.22 1.33
CA VAL A 275 -0.04 9.00 2.11
C VAL A 275 1.20 8.57 2.88
N ARG A 276 1.13 8.56 4.21
CA ARG A 276 2.22 8.01 5.05
C ARG A 276 2.22 6.48 4.99
N VAL A 277 3.38 5.89 4.74
CA VAL A 277 3.54 4.43 4.75
C VAL A 277 4.15 4.01 6.09
N PRO A 278 3.40 3.29 6.96
CA PRO A 278 3.88 2.87 8.26
C PRO A 278 4.91 1.73 8.16
N GLU A 279 5.79 1.63 9.16
CA GLU A 279 6.67 0.48 9.34
C GLU A 279 5.85 -0.70 9.90
N VAL A 280 5.83 -1.83 9.19
CA VAL A 280 5.03 -3.01 9.54
C VAL A 280 5.91 -4.14 10.09
N ALA A 281 7.14 -4.29 9.60
CA ALA A 281 8.08 -5.29 10.10
C ALA A 281 9.54 -4.83 10.06
N ARG A 282 10.34 -5.38 10.98
CA ARG A 282 11.81 -5.38 10.89
C ARG A 282 12.29 -6.82 10.73
N THR A 283 12.95 -7.09 9.62
CA THR A 283 13.37 -8.44 9.23
C THR A 283 14.90 -8.49 9.12
N GLY A 284 15.50 -9.58 9.59
CA GLY A 284 16.95 -9.77 9.45
C GLY A 284 17.39 -11.19 9.77
N GLU A 285 18.14 -11.80 8.85
CA GLU A 285 18.99 -12.93 9.18
C GLU A 285 20.24 -12.41 9.91
N GLN A 286 20.46 -12.89 11.14
CA GLN A 286 21.67 -12.57 11.91
C GLN A 286 22.96 -13.00 11.18
N SER A 287 22.87 -13.96 10.26
CA SER A 287 23.99 -14.55 9.52
C SER A 287 24.59 -13.69 8.41
N ARG A 288 23.91 -12.61 7.94
CA ARG A 288 24.39 -11.76 6.82
C ARG A 288 24.25 -10.24 7.01
N GLY A 289 23.91 -9.78 8.21
CA GLY A 289 24.30 -8.44 8.69
C GLY A 289 23.63 -7.20 8.07
N THR A 290 22.56 -7.32 7.28
CA THR A 290 21.76 -6.16 6.85
C THR A 290 20.32 -6.28 7.35
N LEU A 291 20.00 -5.58 8.45
CA LEU A 291 18.63 -5.40 8.93
C LEU A 291 17.81 -4.63 7.88
N ARG A 292 16.54 -5.01 7.71
CA ARG A 292 15.61 -4.36 6.78
C ARG A 292 14.35 -3.91 7.51
N SER A 293 13.84 -2.74 7.14
CA SER A 293 12.49 -2.29 7.52
C SER A 293 11.57 -2.46 6.33
N VAL A 294 10.41 -3.08 6.55
CA VAL A 294 9.33 -3.23 5.57
C VAL A 294 8.23 -2.24 5.97
N HIS A 295 7.84 -1.40 5.03
CA HIS A 295 6.78 -0.42 5.18
C HIS A 295 5.68 -0.73 4.17
N GLU A 296 4.43 -0.82 4.63
CA GLU A 296 3.29 -1.17 3.79
C GLU A 296 2.09 -0.28 4.09
N VAL A 297 1.38 0.17 3.06
CA VAL A 297 0.07 0.83 3.21
C VAL A 297 -0.92 0.19 2.25
N LEU A 298 -2.13 -0.08 2.76
CA LEU A 298 -3.24 -0.58 1.97
C LEU A 298 -4.11 0.58 1.52
N VAL A 299 -4.36 0.64 0.22
CA VAL A 299 -5.26 1.59 -0.41
C VAL A 299 -6.39 0.79 -1.05
N LEU A 300 -7.63 1.04 -0.64
CA LEU A 300 -8.83 0.39 -1.14
C LEU A 300 -9.63 1.40 -1.95
N LEU A 301 -9.71 1.19 -3.26
CA LEU A 301 -10.51 2.01 -4.17
C LEU A 301 -11.82 1.28 -4.45
N LYS A 302 -12.92 1.80 -3.91
CA LYS A 302 -14.29 1.36 -4.15
C LYS A 302 -14.81 1.97 -5.45
N ILE A 303 -15.45 1.16 -6.28
CA ILE A 303 -15.80 1.48 -7.67
C ILE A 303 -17.26 1.07 -7.91
N GLY A 304 -18.21 2.00 -7.84
CA GLY A 304 -19.64 1.65 -7.97
C GLY A 304 -20.09 1.17 -9.35
N HIS A 305 -19.33 1.46 -10.41
CA HIS A 305 -19.66 1.10 -11.79
C HIS A 305 -18.48 0.42 -12.53
N PRO A 306 -18.12 -0.83 -12.16
CA PRO A 306 -16.95 -1.52 -12.72
C PRO A 306 -17.09 -1.91 -14.20
N ALA A 307 -18.28 -1.77 -14.81
CA ALA A 307 -18.57 -2.10 -16.20
C ALA A 307 -17.54 -1.57 -17.22
N GLU A 308 -16.98 -0.39 -16.94
CA GLU A 308 -16.00 0.29 -17.80
C GLU A 308 -14.59 -0.34 -17.73
N LEU A 309 -14.26 -1.03 -16.63
CA LEU A 309 -12.95 -1.67 -16.42
C LEU A 309 -12.82 -2.98 -17.20
N PHE A 310 -13.91 -3.73 -17.38
CA PHE A 310 -13.95 -4.95 -18.22
C PHE A 310 -13.67 -4.67 -19.71
N GLN A 311 -13.63 -3.40 -20.12
CA GLN A 311 -13.32 -2.99 -21.50
C GLN A 311 -11.88 -2.46 -21.64
N GLN A 312 -11.10 -2.38 -20.56
CA GLN A 312 -9.73 -1.87 -20.60
C GLN A 312 -8.73 -3.03 -20.72
N PRO A 313 -7.86 -3.03 -21.75
CA PRO A 313 -6.80 -4.04 -21.87
C PRO A 313 -5.68 -3.83 -20.85
N GLU A 314 -5.46 -2.58 -20.41
CA GLU A 314 -4.46 -2.21 -19.41
C GLU A 314 -4.96 -1.04 -18.54
N LEU A 315 -4.55 -1.00 -17.27
CA LEU A 315 -4.68 0.15 -16.37
C LEU A 315 -3.29 0.51 -15.84
N ARG A 316 -2.86 1.75 -16.05
CA ARG A 316 -1.55 2.23 -15.59
C ARG A 316 -1.65 2.83 -14.20
N VAL A 317 -0.81 2.37 -13.28
CA VAL A 317 -0.61 2.96 -11.96
C VAL A 317 0.76 3.65 -11.93
N GLU A 318 0.80 4.85 -11.39
CA GLU A 318 2.05 5.55 -11.12
C GLU A 318 2.10 5.94 -9.65
N ALA A 319 3.20 5.64 -8.96
CA ALA A 319 3.41 6.01 -7.56
C ALA A 319 4.76 6.71 -7.39
N GLU A 320 4.74 7.92 -6.81
CA GLU A 320 5.92 8.68 -6.42
C GLU A 320 6.03 8.68 -4.89
N VAL A 321 7.07 8.03 -4.37
CA VAL A 321 7.35 7.93 -2.95
C VAL A 321 8.59 8.73 -2.59
N GLU A 322 8.49 9.59 -1.59
CA GLU A 322 9.63 10.28 -0.99
C GLU A 322 10.00 9.65 0.35
N ILE A 323 11.29 9.39 0.55
CA ILE A 323 11.88 8.95 1.81
C ILE A 323 12.77 10.09 2.31
N PRO A 324 12.24 11.00 3.15
CA PRO A 324 12.99 12.14 3.65
C PRO A 324 14.10 11.70 4.63
N HIS A 325 15.20 12.44 4.61
CA HIS A 325 16.42 12.25 5.41
C HIS A 325 17.12 10.90 5.19
N TYR A 326 16.95 10.28 4.01
CA TYR A 326 17.48 8.96 3.69
C TYR A 326 18.00 8.89 2.24
N LEU A 327 19.19 8.31 2.05
CA LEU A 327 19.77 7.97 0.73
C LEU A 327 19.97 6.46 0.60
N LEU A 328 19.43 5.87 -0.46
CA LEU A 328 19.49 4.42 -0.70
C LEU A 328 20.89 3.97 -1.11
N SER A 329 21.69 4.83 -1.74
CA SER A 329 23.12 4.59 -1.98
C SER A 329 23.89 4.32 -0.68
N GLY A 330 23.69 5.17 0.33
CA GLY A 330 24.49 5.23 1.56
C GLY A 330 25.38 6.48 1.66
N LEU A 331 25.47 7.27 0.59
CA LEU A 331 26.23 8.51 0.50
C LEU A 331 26.00 9.43 1.72
N ASP A 332 27.07 9.81 2.42
CA ASP A 332 27.04 10.84 3.47
C ASP A 332 27.89 12.03 3.01
N VAL A 333 27.28 13.22 3.01
CA VAL A 333 27.93 14.47 2.63
C VAL A 333 27.89 15.44 3.79
N ARG A 334 29.04 16.04 4.09
CA ARG A 334 29.21 17.03 5.16
C ARG A 334 29.78 18.31 4.56
N VAL A 335 29.20 19.43 4.95
CA VAL A 335 29.59 20.75 4.49
C VAL A 335 30.48 21.38 5.56
N PHE A 336 31.64 21.87 5.16
CA PHE A 336 32.53 22.66 6.00
C PHE A 336 32.66 24.06 5.41
N ASP A 337 32.67 25.09 6.26
CA ASP A 337 32.91 26.48 5.82
C ASP A 337 34.38 26.75 5.51
N ALA A 338 34.70 27.96 5.03
CA ALA A 338 36.06 28.40 4.74
C ALA A 338 37.00 28.41 5.97
N THR A 339 36.47 28.28 7.19
CA THR A 339 37.24 28.16 8.44
C THR A 339 37.44 26.72 8.91
N GLY A 340 36.89 25.75 8.18
CA GLY A 340 36.93 24.32 8.53
C GLY A 340 35.91 23.90 9.58
N ARG A 341 34.92 24.75 9.92
CA ARG A 341 33.82 24.38 10.82
C ARG A 341 32.72 23.66 10.04
N GLN A 342 32.15 22.62 10.62
CA GLN A 342 31.02 21.93 10.01
C GLN A 342 29.79 22.84 10.01
N ALA A 343 29.24 23.09 8.83
CA ALA A 343 28.01 23.85 8.62
C ALA A 343 26.75 22.99 8.86
N ARG A 344 25.57 23.55 8.60
CA ARG A 344 24.28 22.84 8.69
C ARG A 344 24.33 21.53 7.87
N ARG A 345 23.83 20.45 8.46
CA ARG A 345 23.75 19.14 7.78
C ARG A 345 22.89 19.27 6.51
N PRO A 346 23.33 18.70 5.36
CA PRO A 346 22.52 18.68 4.15
C PRO A 346 21.13 18.05 4.34
N GLU A 347 20.19 18.54 3.55
CA GLU A 347 18.91 17.88 3.35
C GLU A 347 19.09 16.74 2.35
N ALA A 348 18.52 15.58 2.63
CA ALA A 348 18.69 14.38 1.81
C ALA A 348 17.32 13.72 1.62
N ALA A 349 17.05 13.20 0.42
CA ALA A 349 15.84 12.44 0.14
C ALA A 349 16.08 11.39 -0.94
N THR A 350 15.43 10.23 -0.80
CA THR A 350 15.29 9.26 -1.89
C THR A 350 13.89 9.38 -2.47
N LYS A 351 13.78 9.46 -3.79
CA LYS A 351 12.55 9.36 -4.57
C LYS A 351 12.49 7.98 -5.21
N LEU A 352 11.40 7.27 -5.01
CA LEU A 352 11.10 6.01 -5.66
C LEU A 352 9.89 6.22 -6.55
N ASN A 353 10.05 6.01 -7.84
CA ASN A 353 8.98 6.09 -8.82
C ASN A 353 8.62 4.65 -9.24
N VAL A 354 7.34 4.32 -9.26
CA VAL A 354 6.85 3.06 -9.85
C VAL A 354 5.92 3.39 -11.01
N HIS A 355 6.14 2.72 -12.13
CA HIS A 355 5.21 2.66 -13.25
C HIS A 355 4.74 1.22 -13.38
N ALA A 356 3.52 0.94 -12.94
CA ALA A 356 2.94 -0.40 -13.00
C ALA A 356 1.83 -0.48 -14.06
N THR A 357 1.82 -1.57 -14.82
CA THR A 357 0.76 -1.91 -15.77
C THR A 357 -0.05 -3.06 -15.19
N ILE A 358 -1.32 -2.81 -14.87
CA ILE A 358 -2.27 -3.85 -14.49
C ILE A 358 -2.96 -4.34 -15.76
N TYR A 359 -3.11 -5.66 -15.91
CA TYR A 359 -3.95 -6.27 -16.93
C TYR A 359 -5.28 -6.71 -16.30
N PRO A 360 -6.40 -6.00 -16.51
CA PRO A 360 -7.65 -6.27 -15.79
C PRO A 360 -8.13 -7.71 -15.95
N ASP A 361 -8.06 -8.28 -17.15
CA ASP A 361 -8.43 -9.68 -17.42
C ASP A 361 -7.68 -10.69 -16.54
N ASP A 362 -6.41 -10.44 -16.25
CA ASP A 362 -5.59 -11.31 -15.40
C ASP A 362 -5.94 -11.13 -13.92
N VAL A 363 -6.15 -9.90 -13.45
CA VAL A 363 -6.53 -9.65 -12.05
C VAL A 363 -7.98 -10.10 -11.78
N PHE A 364 -8.88 -9.95 -12.74
CA PHE A 364 -10.22 -10.53 -12.71
C PHE A 364 -10.18 -12.07 -12.75
N ALA A 365 -9.23 -12.69 -13.45
CA ALA A 365 -9.06 -14.14 -13.42
C ALA A 365 -8.53 -14.65 -12.06
N THR A 366 -7.81 -13.82 -11.30
CA THR A 366 -7.39 -14.13 -9.91
C THR A 366 -8.42 -13.76 -8.84
N ARG A 367 -9.52 -13.11 -9.20
CA ARG A 367 -10.57 -12.65 -8.26
C ARG A 367 -11.19 -13.83 -7.50
N GLN A 368 -11.29 -13.67 -6.18
CA GLN A 368 -11.98 -14.64 -5.32
C GLN A 368 -13.48 -14.33 -5.28
N PHE A 369 -14.29 -15.26 -5.78
CA PHE A 369 -15.75 -15.14 -5.81
C PHE A 369 -16.37 -15.81 -4.58
N SER A 370 -17.16 -15.05 -3.84
CA SER A 370 -17.81 -15.51 -2.59
C SER A 370 -19.35 -15.46 -2.66
N PRO A 371 -20.01 -16.24 -3.55
CA PRO A 371 -21.46 -16.20 -3.71
C PRO A 371 -22.21 -16.67 -2.46
N TYR A 372 -23.25 -15.92 -2.10
CA TYR A 372 -24.19 -16.24 -1.03
C TYR A 372 -25.54 -16.73 -1.60
N GLN A 373 -26.13 -17.75 -0.99
CA GLN A 373 -27.49 -18.20 -1.27
C GLN A 373 -28.25 -18.51 0.00
N GLN A 374 -29.56 -18.19 0.02
CA GLN A 374 -30.46 -18.54 1.12
C GLN A 374 -31.59 -19.44 0.63
N PHE A 375 -31.76 -20.58 1.29
CA PHE A 375 -32.84 -21.54 1.08
C PHE A 375 -33.81 -21.48 2.26
N VAL A 376 -35.10 -21.60 1.98
CA VAL A 376 -36.16 -21.68 3.00
C VAL A 376 -37.02 -22.90 2.70
N PHE A 377 -37.20 -23.76 3.70
CA PHE A 377 -37.97 -24.99 3.63
C PHE A 377 -39.09 -24.95 4.68
N ASP A 378 -40.32 -24.80 4.22
CA ASP A 378 -41.52 -24.81 5.06
C ASP A 378 -41.98 -26.24 5.37
N ASP A 379 -42.69 -26.40 6.50
CA ASP A 379 -43.09 -27.70 7.08
C ASP A 379 -41.90 -28.67 7.36
N VAL A 380 -40.68 -28.15 7.53
CA VAL A 380 -39.50 -28.90 7.96
C VAL A 380 -39.17 -28.57 9.41
N ILE A 381 -39.40 -29.53 10.32
CA ILE A 381 -39.09 -29.37 11.74
C ILE A 381 -37.57 -29.38 11.93
N PRO A 382 -36.98 -28.34 12.55
CA PRO A 382 -35.54 -28.27 12.82
C PRO A 382 -35.14 -29.23 13.95
N GLU A 383 -34.64 -30.40 13.57
CA GLU A 383 -34.15 -31.47 14.43
C GLU A 383 -32.74 -31.88 13.99
N GLU A 384 -31.95 -32.46 14.89
CA GLU A 384 -30.59 -32.92 14.56
C GLU A 384 -30.56 -33.94 13.40
N GLN A 385 -31.63 -34.72 13.22
CA GLN A 385 -31.79 -35.61 12.07
C GLN A 385 -31.68 -34.85 10.73
N ARG A 386 -32.22 -33.62 10.64
CA ARG A 386 -32.12 -32.78 9.43
C ARG A 386 -30.70 -32.26 9.20
N ILE A 387 -29.92 -32.07 10.25
CA ILE A 387 -28.51 -31.70 10.13
C ILE A 387 -27.69 -32.89 9.62
N THR A 388 -27.99 -34.10 10.11
CA THR A 388 -27.41 -35.34 9.57
C THR A 388 -27.82 -35.56 8.10
N ASP A 389 -29.05 -35.23 7.71
CA ASP A 389 -29.48 -35.23 6.31
C ASP A 389 -28.65 -34.28 5.44
N ILE A 390 -28.44 -33.03 5.89
CA ILE A 390 -27.62 -32.03 5.18
C ILE A 390 -26.17 -32.51 5.05
N LEU A 391 -25.57 -33.02 6.12
CA LEU A 391 -24.21 -33.59 6.09
C LEU A 391 -24.10 -34.77 5.13
N THR A 392 -25.14 -35.62 5.05
CA THR A 392 -25.18 -36.74 4.11
C THR A 392 -25.26 -36.23 2.67
N VAL A 393 -26.05 -35.20 2.38
CA VAL A 393 -26.13 -34.61 1.04
C VAL A 393 -24.80 -33.98 0.61
N LEU A 394 -24.14 -33.24 1.52
CA LEU A 394 -22.82 -32.68 1.28
C LEU A 394 -21.77 -33.79 1.02
N SER A 395 -21.77 -34.85 1.83
CA SER A 395 -20.90 -36.02 1.65
C SER A 395 -21.12 -36.71 0.30
N ASN A 396 -22.38 -36.91 -0.10
CA ASN A 396 -22.74 -37.47 -1.40
C ASN A 396 -22.31 -36.58 -2.58
N ALA A 397 -22.25 -35.26 -2.39
CA ALA A 397 -21.68 -34.30 -3.35
C ALA A 397 -20.14 -34.20 -3.29
N GLY A 398 -19.47 -35.12 -2.57
CA GLY A 398 -18.02 -35.23 -2.48
C GLY A 398 -17.35 -34.34 -1.44
N PHE A 399 -18.13 -33.64 -0.59
CA PHE A 399 -17.58 -32.75 0.43
C PHE A 399 -17.23 -33.49 1.72
N LYS A 400 -16.10 -33.11 2.32
CA LYS A 400 -15.79 -33.39 3.73
C LYS A 400 -16.50 -32.37 4.59
N ALA A 401 -17.67 -32.73 5.11
CA ALA A 401 -18.50 -31.83 5.92
C ALA A 401 -18.36 -32.12 7.43
N VAL A 402 -18.18 -31.06 8.23
CA VAL A 402 -18.06 -31.11 9.69
C VAL A 402 -19.05 -30.17 10.37
N LYS A 403 -19.57 -30.57 11.54
CA LYS A 403 -20.32 -29.67 12.43
C LYS A 403 -19.30 -28.78 13.16
N VAL A 404 -19.34 -27.47 12.92
CA VAL A 404 -18.54 -26.48 13.66
C VAL A 404 -19.17 -26.20 15.02
N GLN A 405 -20.51 -26.25 15.08
CA GLN A 405 -21.27 -26.11 16.32
C GLN A 405 -22.35 -27.21 16.40
N PRO A 406 -22.37 -28.04 17.47
CA PRO A 406 -23.53 -28.89 17.80
C PRO A 406 -24.67 -28.04 18.41
N PRO A 407 -25.92 -28.50 18.38
CA PRO A 407 -27.04 -27.73 18.95
C PRO A 407 -26.85 -27.54 20.47
N GLY A 408 -26.95 -26.31 20.96
CA GLY A 408 -27.13 -26.05 22.39
C GLY A 408 -26.04 -25.26 23.12
N SER A 409 -25.17 -24.49 22.44
CA SER A 409 -24.68 -23.26 23.09
C SER A 409 -25.90 -22.38 23.40
N GLU A 410 -26.00 -21.85 24.62
CA GLU A 410 -27.27 -21.36 25.18
C GLU A 410 -28.05 -20.43 24.22
N PRO A 411 -29.39 -20.55 24.16
CA PRO A 411 -30.20 -19.68 23.32
C PRO A 411 -29.98 -18.23 23.74
N SER A 412 -29.38 -17.43 22.86
CA SER A 412 -29.31 -15.99 23.04
C SER A 412 -30.73 -15.45 23.27
N PRO A 413 -30.95 -14.54 24.25
CA PRO A 413 -32.28 -14.04 24.58
C PRO A 413 -33.01 -13.42 23.36
N ASP A 414 -32.27 -12.99 22.35
CA ASP A 414 -32.80 -12.39 21.12
C ASP A 414 -33.12 -13.40 19.99
N SER A 415 -32.80 -14.70 20.15
CA SER A 415 -33.11 -15.72 19.13
C SER A 415 -33.30 -17.14 19.72
N PRO A 416 -34.54 -17.54 20.09
CA PRO A 416 -34.85 -18.88 20.63
C PRO A 416 -34.89 -20.00 19.57
N ALA A 417 -34.35 -19.75 18.37
CA ALA A 417 -34.33 -20.67 17.25
C ALA A 417 -33.08 -21.56 17.31
N PRO A 418 -33.18 -22.91 17.28
CA PRO A 418 -31.99 -23.75 17.16
C PRO A 418 -31.23 -23.41 15.88
N SER A 419 -29.93 -23.14 16.04
CA SER A 419 -29.01 -22.79 14.98
C SER A 419 -27.81 -23.75 14.96
N TRP A 420 -27.28 -23.98 13.76
CA TRP A 420 -26.11 -24.82 13.53
C TRP A 420 -25.19 -24.16 12.51
N LEU A 421 -23.88 -24.33 12.71
CA LEU A 421 -22.86 -23.95 11.73
C LEU A 421 -22.15 -25.21 11.24
N LEU A 422 -22.12 -25.41 9.92
CA LEU A 422 -21.43 -26.51 9.26
C LEU A 422 -20.37 -25.92 8.30
N MET A 423 -19.25 -26.60 8.18
CA MET A 423 -18.21 -26.29 7.20
C MET A 423 -18.00 -27.52 6.31
N ALA A 424 -17.93 -27.32 5.00
CA ALA A 424 -17.78 -28.39 4.03
C ALA A 424 -16.71 -28.05 3.00
N THR A 425 -15.76 -28.96 2.77
CA THR A 425 -14.61 -28.73 1.88
C THR A 425 -14.48 -29.82 0.82
N ARG A 426 -14.11 -29.44 -0.41
CA ARG A 426 -13.91 -30.36 -1.54
C ARG A 426 -12.78 -29.85 -2.42
N ARG A 427 -11.89 -30.74 -2.88
CA ARG A 427 -10.89 -30.36 -3.89
C ARG A 427 -11.53 -30.12 -5.24
N HIS A 428 -11.08 -29.09 -5.95
CA HIS A 428 -11.51 -28.76 -7.30
C HIS A 428 -10.27 -28.40 -8.13
N GLY A 429 -9.76 -29.37 -8.89
CA GLY A 429 -8.49 -29.22 -9.60
C GLY A 429 -7.31 -29.03 -8.62
N PRO A 430 -6.48 -27.98 -8.80
CA PRO A 430 -5.43 -27.63 -7.83
C PRO A 430 -5.98 -26.89 -6.58
N ASP A 431 -7.19 -26.34 -6.66
CA ASP A 431 -7.79 -25.46 -5.66
C ASP A 431 -8.70 -26.22 -4.68
N GLU A 432 -9.11 -25.54 -3.60
CA GLU A 432 -10.07 -26.06 -2.62
C GLU A 432 -11.35 -25.20 -2.61
N LEU A 433 -12.49 -25.86 -2.75
CA LEU A 433 -13.83 -25.29 -2.67
C LEU A 433 -14.33 -25.43 -1.24
N TYR A 434 -14.69 -24.31 -0.63
CA TYR A 434 -15.26 -24.26 0.72
C TYR A 434 -16.71 -23.80 0.68
N LEU A 435 -17.57 -24.43 1.47
CA LEU A 435 -18.93 -23.99 1.76
C LEU A 435 -19.09 -23.82 3.28
N LEU A 436 -19.51 -22.64 3.71
CA LEU A 436 -19.95 -22.36 5.07
C LEU A 436 -21.48 -22.35 5.08
N VAL A 437 -22.09 -23.22 5.89
CA VAL A 437 -23.54 -23.46 5.89
C VAL A 437 -24.09 -23.18 7.29
N ALA A 438 -24.82 -22.07 7.42
CA ALA A 438 -25.61 -21.77 8.61
C ALA A 438 -27.03 -22.33 8.43
N VAL A 439 -27.52 -23.07 9.43
CA VAL A 439 -28.87 -23.64 9.44
C VAL A 439 -29.62 -23.04 10.63
N GLU A 440 -30.75 -22.39 10.39
CA GLU A 440 -31.62 -21.78 11.39
C GLU A 440 -32.98 -22.47 11.39
N GLY A 441 -33.51 -22.77 12.56
CA GLY A 441 -34.77 -23.49 12.72
C GLY A 441 -35.84 -22.72 13.50
N ARG A 442 -37.05 -22.59 12.95
CA ARG A 442 -38.23 -22.15 13.70
C ARG A 442 -39.19 -23.32 13.90
N ARG A 443 -39.72 -23.48 15.12
CA ARG A 443 -40.79 -24.44 15.45
C ARG A 443 -42.07 -23.69 15.75
N THR A 444 -43.18 -24.15 15.18
CA THR A 444 -44.51 -23.57 15.38
C THR A 444 -45.50 -24.70 15.68
N ARG A 445 -46.09 -24.68 16.86
CA ARG A 445 -47.14 -25.63 17.25
C ARG A 445 -48.50 -25.02 16.93
N LEU A 446 -49.21 -25.58 15.96
CA LEU A 446 -50.54 -25.13 15.54
C LEU A 446 -51.60 -26.11 16.05
N ALA A 447 -52.49 -25.64 16.91
CA ALA A 447 -53.64 -26.40 17.34
C ALA A 447 -54.60 -26.61 16.15
N ARG A 448 -55.00 -27.85 15.90
CA ARG A 448 -55.91 -28.23 14.82
C ARG A 448 -57.17 -28.86 15.42
N GLU A 449 -58.34 -28.26 15.16
CA GLU A 449 -59.62 -28.94 15.33
C GLU A 449 -60.00 -29.59 14.00
N GLN A 450 -60.12 -30.91 13.97
CA GLN A 450 -60.70 -31.64 12.84
C GLN A 450 -62.09 -32.14 13.23
N ILE A 451 -63.09 -31.76 12.44
CA ILE A 451 -64.47 -32.22 12.58
C ILE A 451 -64.65 -33.39 11.60
N LEU A 452 -64.94 -34.58 12.12
CA LEU A 452 -65.26 -35.75 11.30
C LEU A 452 -66.72 -35.65 10.82
N THR A 453 -66.95 -35.87 9.53
CA THR A 453 -68.21 -35.51 8.86
C THR A 453 -69.45 -36.23 9.39
N ASP A 454 -69.28 -37.41 10.01
CA ASP A 454 -70.38 -38.26 10.53
C ASP A 454 -70.44 -38.38 12.07
N SER A 455 -69.63 -37.61 12.82
CA SER A 455 -69.78 -37.60 14.28
C SER A 455 -69.40 -36.24 14.89
N ARG A 456 -70.14 -35.81 15.92
CA ARG A 456 -69.86 -34.56 16.67
C ARG A 456 -68.59 -34.64 17.55
N VAL A 457 -67.67 -35.54 17.23
CA VAL A 457 -66.38 -35.71 17.90
C VAL A 457 -65.39 -34.70 17.31
N LYS A 458 -65.11 -33.64 18.07
CA LYS A 458 -64.00 -32.73 17.79
C LYS A 458 -62.70 -33.39 18.22
N ILE A 459 -61.90 -33.85 17.26
CA ILE A 459 -60.52 -34.25 17.57
C ILE A 459 -59.67 -32.97 17.59
N ARG A 460 -59.23 -32.59 18.79
CA ARG A 460 -58.16 -31.60 18.99
C ARG A 460 -56.83 -32.34 18.90
N GLY A 461 -56.04 -32.00 17.89
CA GLY A 461 -54.66 -32.47 17.75
C GLY A 461 -53.75 -31.29 17.50
N ASP A 462 -52.58 -31.28 18.14
CA ASP A 462 -51.55 -30.30 17.84
C ASP A 462 -50.73 -30.81 16.65
N LYS A 463 -50.67 -30.02 15.57
CA LYS A 463 -49.71 -30.26 14.49
C LYS A 463 -48.46 -29.41 14.76
N GLU A 464 -47.34 -30.08 15.01
CA GLU A 464 -46.05 -29.43 14.95
C GLU A 464 -45.68 -29.16 13.49
N SER A 465 -45.35 -27.90 13.19
CA SER A 465 -44.76 -27.47 11.94
C SER A 465 -43.43 -26.79 12.25
N GLY A 466 -42.57 -26.66 11.25
CA GLY A 466 -41.33 -25.91 11.38
C GLY A 466 -40.94 -25.28 10.06
N GLN A 467 -40.05 -24.32 10.15
CA GLN A 467 -39.39 -23.71 9.00
C GLN A 467 -37.89 -23.87 9.21
N LEU A 468 -37.20 -24.39 8.20
CA LEU A 468 -35.74 -24.51 8.18
C LEU A 468 -35.20 -23.50 7.15
N LYS A 469 -34.42 -22.52 7.63
CA LYS A 469 -33.65 -21.62 6.78
C LYS A 469 -32.22 -22.15 6.70
N ILE A 470 -31.66 -22.21 5.50
CA ILE A 470 -30.26 -22.59 5.27
C ILE A 470 -29.60 -21.45 4.49
N SER A 471 -28.60 -20.82 5.08
CA SER A 471 -27.74 -19.83 4.41
C SER A 471 -26.42 -20.51 4.04
N VAL A 472 -26.03 -20.44 2.77
CA VAL A 472 -24.81 -21.02 2.22
C VAL A 472 -23.95 -19.89 1.66
N LEU A 473 -22.73 -19.77 2.14
CA LEU A 473 -21.69 -18.93 1.56
C LEU A 473 -20.59 -19.84 1.02
N GLY A 474 -20.33 -19.76 -0.28
CA GLY A 474 -19.26 -20.51 -0.92
C GLY A 474 -18.04 -19.65 -1.21
N THR A 475 -16.86 -20.27 -1.38
CA THR A 475 -15.74 -19.65 -2.11
C THR A 475 -15.09 -20.65 -3.05
N LEU A 476 -14.65 -20.15 -4.19
CA LEU A 476 -13.80 -20.85 -5.15
C LEU A 476 -12.97 -19.80 -5.92
N PRO A 477 -11.64 -19.95 -6.00
CA PRO A 477 -10.83 -19.15 -6.91
C PRO A 477 -11.28 -19.32 -8.37
N VAL A 478 -11.14 -18.28 -9.19
CA VAL A 478 -11.27 -18.31 -10.66
C VAL A 478 -12.69 -18.54 -11.24
N ASN A 479 -13.54 -19.43 -10.70
CA ASN A 479 -14.76 -19.90 -11.39
C ASN A 479 -16.08 -19.80 -10.57
N HIS A 480 -16.70 -18.63 -10.56
CA HIS A 480 -18.00 -18.42 -9.90
C HIS A 480 -19.15 -19.27 -10.48
N GLN A 481 -19.13 -19.59 -11.79
CA GLN A 481 -20.25 -20.29 -12.43
C GLN A 481 -20.38 -21.72 -11.92
N GLU A 482 -19.25 -22.39 -11.72
CA GLU A 482 -19.20 -23.75 -11.21
C GLU A 482 -19.62 -23.80 -9.73
N LEU A 483 -19.11 -22.90 -8.90
CA LEU A 483 -19.55 -22.76 -7.52
C LEU A 483 -21.06 -22.49 -7.42
N THR A 484 -21.60 -21.63 -8.27
CA THR A 484 -23.05 -21.34 -8.32
C THR A 484 -23.86 -22.58 -8.76
N ARG A 485 -23.36 -23.37 -9.72
CA ARG A 485 -23.99 -24.63 -10.13
C ARG A 485 -24.01 -25.65 -9.00
N GLU A 486 -22.93 -25.78 -8.23
CA GLU A 486 -22.84 -26.66 -7.06
C GLU A 486 -23.82 -26.26 -5.95
N MET A 487 -23.91 -24.96 -5.62
CA MET A 487 -24.87 -24.45 -4.63
C MET A 487 -26.33 -24.68 -5.07
N ASN A 488 -26.63 -24.48 -6.37
CA ASN A 488 -27.94 -24.79 -6.95
C ASN A 488 -28.26 -26.30 -6.91
N ALA A 489 -27.28 -27.17 -7.21
CA ALA A 489 -27.44 -28.62 -7.14
C ALA A 489 -27.66 -29.11 -5.69
N LEU A 490 -26.97 -28.50 -4.72
CA LEU A 490 -27.19 -28.71 -3.28
C LEU A 490 -28.61 -28.31 -2.89
N GLN A 491 -29.10 -27.14 -3.33
CA GLN A 491 -30.47 -26.69 -3.08
C GLN A 491 -31.52 -27.70 -3.57
N LEU A 492 -31.36 -28.19 -4.82
CA LEU A 492 -32.28 -29.15 -5.42
C LEU A 492 -32.29 -30.48 -4.65
N THR A 493 -31.10 -31.04 -4.37
CA THR A 493 -30.97 -32.31 -3.63
C THR A 493 -31.56 -32.24 -2.22
N LEU A 494 -31.35 -31.13 -1.50
CA LEU A 494 -31.97 -30.89 -0.18
C LEU A 494 -33.50 -30.80 -0.28
N ARG A 495 -34.03 -30.10 -1.30
CA ARG A 495 -35.47 -29.95 -1.54
C ARG A 495 -36.15 -31.28 -1.83
N GLU A 496 -35.51 -32.16 -2.60
CA GLU A 496 -36.00 -33.51 -2.85
C GLU A 496 -35.99 -34.35 -1.58
N ARG A 497 -34.86 -34.39 -0.85
CA ARG A 497 -34.71 -35.19 0.37
C ARG A 497 -35.74 -34.81 1.45
N PHE A 498 -35.97 -33.53 1.69
CA PHE A 498 -36.98 -33.09 2.65
C PHE A 498 -38.42 -33.35 2.19
N ARG A 499 -38.72 -33.28 0.87
CA ARG A 499 -40.02 -33.69 0.31
C ARG A 499 -40.32 -35.17 0.54
N PHE A 500 -39.37 -36.06 0.23
CA PHE A 500 -39.56 -37.51 0.43
C PHE A 500 -39.85 -37.85 1.90
N GLN A 501 -39.17 -37.19 2.84
CA GLN A 501 -39.40 -37.39 4.29
C GLN A 501 -40.74 -36.83 4.79
N GLN A 502 -41.29 -35.78 4.15
CA GLN A 502 -42.64 -35.29 4.43
C GLN A 502 -43.72 -36.25 3.89
N THR A 503 -43.48 -36.91 2.75
CA THR A 503 -44.41 -37.92 2.21
C THR A 503 -44.40 -39.23 2.98
N SER A 504 -43.23 -39.68 3.49
CA SER A 504 -43.13 -40.92 4.27
C SER A 504 -43.52 -40.78 5.76
N ARG A 505 -43.94 -39.58 6.21
CA ARG A 505 -44.55 -39.34 7.52
C ARG A 505 -46.09 -39.20 7.46
N LYS A 506 -46.69 -39.41 6.29
CA LYS A 506 -48.15 -39.53 6.09
C LYS A 506 -48.54 -41.00 5.96
#